data_AF-A0A7T1I8Z8-F1
#
_entry.id   AF-A0A7T1I8Z8-F1
#
_cell.length_a   1.000
_cell.length_b   1.000
_cell.length_c   1.000
_cell.angle_alpha   90.00
_cell.angle_beta   90.00
_cell.angle_gamma   90.00
#
_symmetry.space_group_name_H-M   'P 1'
#
loop_
_entity.id
_entity.type
_entity.pdbx_description
1 polymer ?
#
loop_
_entity_poly.entity_id
_entity_poly.type
_entity_poly.pdbx_seq_one_letter_code
_entity_poly.pdbx_strand_id
1 'polypeptide(L)'
;MNTALPALLVEAFATGPCSGNGAAVVLLDQPLGNGWLQGIARSLNQSETAFLLHQQGQWCLRWFTPTCEVPLCGHGTLAALLALGHWGLLQPGQRCHLLSRSGPLEATLGNSACTGQIVLPSGGLIPAEASSGLVGLLEARLGAGPVSYWRSELGYRVALLPPGSLLEAMAGLAGELEPQDRGGLILMLDCGDRPKELRPTVLGQPADYQLRFFAPGLGIAEDAVTGSAHALVAPFWLNHHGRSSVVGWQCSHRPGGMVCELASSGMIRLSGSGHLLWNGTLHGQSDGSGAGSWASLLAAG
;
A
#
# COMPACT_ATOMS: atom_id res chain seq x y z
N MET A 1 2.00 -7.54 32.89
CA MET A 1 0.56 -7.18 33.08
C MET A 1 -0.20 -7.68 31.85
N ASN A 2 -1.42 -8.19 31.99
CA ASN A 2 -2.28 -8.51 30.84
C ASN A 2 -2.67 -7.19 30.17
N THR A 3 -2.13 -6.90 29.00
CA THR A 3 -2.50 -5.70 28.22
C THR A 3 -3.65 -6.08 27.29
N ALA A 4 -4.77 -5.38 27.43
CA ALA A 4 -5.91 -5.46 26.52
C ALA A 4 -5.79 -4.31 25.53
N LEU A 5 -5.42 -4.62 24.29
CA LEU A 5 -5.08 -3.64 23.26
C LEU A 5 -6.18 -3.59 22.20
N PRO A 6 -6.82 -2.44 21.94
CA PRO A 6 -7.78 -2.30 20.85
C PRO A 6 -7.13 -2.68 19.52
N ALA A 7 -7.84 -3.49 18.73
CA ALA A 7 -7.36 -3.94 17.44
C ALA A 7 -8.47 -3.98 16.41
N LEU A 8 -8.15 -3.56 15.19
CA LEU A 8 -9.04 -3.61 14.04
C LEU A 8 -8.41 -4.41 12.91
N LEU A 9 -9.24 -4.98 12.04
CA LEU A 9 -8.82 -5.44 10.71
C LEU A 9 -9.49 -4.55 9.68
N VAL A 10 -8.67 -3.80 8.94
CA VAL A 10 -9.13 -2.85 7.93
C VAL A 10 -8.65 -3.32 6.57
N GLU A 11 -9.56 -3.40 5.61
CA GLU A 11 -9.23 -3.60 4.22
C GLU A 11 -9.08 -2.23 3.57
N ALA A 12 -7.84 -1.78 3.36
CA ALA A 12 -7.55 -0.47 2.82
C ALA A 12 -7.58 -0.48 1.29
N PHE A 13 -7.90 0.68 0.69
CA PHE A 13 -8.14 0.84 -0.75
C PHE A 13 -9.23 -0.09 -1.30
N ALA A 14 -10.16 -0.48 -0.44
CA ALA A 14 -11.27 -1.37 -0.73
C ALA A 14 -12.50 -0.59 -1.22
N THR A 15 -13.25 -1.15 -2.16
CA THR A 15 -14.56 -0.60 -2.60
C THR A 15 -15.75 -1.25 -1.89
N GLY A 16 -15.49 -2.29 -1.11
CA GLY A 16 -16.44 -3.04 -0.30
C GLY A 16 -15.74 -4.15 0.50
N PRO A 17 -16.49 -4.97 1.24
CA PRO A 17 -15.92 -6.10 1.97
C PRO A 17 -15.22 -7.09 1.05
N CYS A 18 -14.20 -7.78 1.57
CA CYS A 18 -13.43 -8.81 0.88
C CYS A 18 -12.65 -8.29 -0.36
N SER A 19 -12.40 -6.98 -0.42
CA SER A 19 -11.64 -6.30 -1.48
C SER A 19 -10.51 -5.48 -0.86
N GLY A 20 -9.60 -4.93 -1.67
CA GLY A 20 -8.48 -4.15 -1.14
C GLY A 20 -7.42 -4.98 -0.39
N ASN A 21 -6.56 -4.29 0.35
CA ASN A 21 -5.46 -4.90 1.08
C ASN A 21 -5.69 -4.89 2.60
N GLY A 22 -5.65 -6.07 3.22
CA GLY A 22 -5.95 -6.24 4.64
C GLY A 22 -4.76 -5.87 5.52
N ALA A 23 -4.98 -4.96 6.46
CA ALA A 23 -4.03 -4.66 7.52
C ALA A 23 -4.70 -4.74 8.88
N ALA A 24 -4.07 -5.48 9.80
CA ALA A 24 -4.42 -5.38 11.20
C ALA A 24 -3.85 -4.08 11.76
N VAL A 25 -4.61 -3.39 12.61
CA VAL A 25 -4.17 -2.17 13.30
C VAL A 25 -4.32 -2.37 14.79
N VAL A 26 -3.25 -2.16 15.56
CA VAL A 26 -3.23 -2.34 17.01
C VAL A 26 -2.86 -1.03 17.68
N LEU A 27 -3.71 -0.56 18.60
CA LEU A 27 -3.42 0.61 19.43
C LEU A 27 -2.67 0.20 20.69
N LEU A 28 -1.46 0.74 20.84
CA LEU A 28 -0.59 0.53 21.98
C LEU A 28 -0.78 1.64 23.02
N ASP A 29 -0.73 1.26 24.29
CA ASP A 29 -0.73 2.16 25.46
C ASP A 29 0.69 2.49 25.96
N GLN A 30 1.68 1.69 25.57
CA GLN A 30 3.09 1.86 25.92
C GLN A 30 4.01 1.32 24.82
N PRO A 31 5.29 1.73 24.79
CA PRO A 31 6.28 1.17 23.88
C PRO A 31 6.44 -0.35 24.06
N LEU A 32 6.40 -1.10 22.95
CA LEU A 32 6.61 -2.55 22.92
C LEU A 32 7.77 -2.96 22.00
N GLY A 33 8.45 -4.05 22.35
CA GLY A 33 9.69 -4.47 21.72
C GLY A 33 9.48 -5.25 20.43
N ASN A 34 10.50 -5.23 19.56
CA ASN A 34 10.43 -5.83 18.22
C ASN A 34 10.01 -7.31 18.24
N GLY A 35 10.50 -8.10 19.21
CA GLY A 35 10.15 -9.51 19.31
C GLY A 35 8.66 -9.74 19.54
N TRP A 36 8.03 -8.91 20.39
CA TRP A 36 6.60 -9.00 20.67
C TRP A 36 5.76 -8.52 19.47
N LEU A 37 6.10 -7.36 18.90
CA LEU A 37 5.42 -6.81 17.71
C LEU A 37 5.45 -7.80 16.55
N GLN A 38 6.62 -8.40 16.29
CA GLN A 38 6.81 -9.42 15.27
C GLN A 38 5.99 -10.69 15.57
N GLY A 39 5.92 -11.12 16.83
CA GLY A 39 5.13 -12.28 17.25
C GLY A 39 3.63 -12.10 17.03
N ILE A 40 3.11 -10.91 17.33
CA ILE A 40 1.71 -10.57 17.05
C ILE A 40 1.44 -10.49 15.55
N ALA A 41 2.30 -9.82 14.78
CA ALA A 41 2.15 -9.73 13.33
C ALA A 41 2.12 -11.11 12.67
N ARG A 42 2.99 -12.02 13.13
CA ARG A 42 2.99 -13.43 12.70
C ARG A 42 1.70 -14.16 13.06
N SER A 43 1.15 -13.92 14.25
CA SER A 43 -0.06 -14.60 14.70
C SER A 43 -1.31 -14.10 13.97
N LEU A 44 -1.38 -12.81 13.65
CA LEU A 44 -2.48 -12.20 12.91
C LEU A 44 -2.47 -12.56 11.42
N ASN A 45 -1.28 -12.84 10.89
CA ASN A 45 -1.05 -13.34 9.53
C ASN A 45 -1.80 -12.53 8.45
N GLN A 46 -1.79 -11.21 8.58
CA GLN A 46 -2.20 -10.27 7.55
C GLN A 46 -1.00 -9.86 6.70
N SER A 47 -1.22 -9.18 5.57
CA SER A 47 -0.14 -8.60 4.76
C SER A 47 0.80 -7.80 5.67
N GLU A 48 0.22 -6.90 6.46
CA GLU A 48 0.90 -6.12 7.48
C GLU A 48 0.04 -5.97 8.73
N THR A 49 0.73 -5.88 9.87
CA THR A 49 0.18 -5.36 11.13
C THR A 49 0.80 -4.00 11.41
N ALA A 50 -0.05 -2.99 11.50
CA ALA A 50 0.26 -1.62 11.87
C ALA A 50 0.11 -1.44 13.38
N PHE A 51 1.16 -0.97 14.05
CA PHE A 51 1.14 -0.66 15.48
C PHE A 51 1.18 0.86 15.67
N LEU A 52 0.15 1.40 16.31
CA LEU A 52 0.03 2.81 16.65
C LEU A 52 0.37 3.04 18.11
N LEU A 53 1.20 4.04 18.38
CA LEU A 53 1.49 4.51 19.73
C LEU A 53 1.36 6.03 19.75
N HIS A 54 0.61 6.56 20.71
CA HIS A 54 0.59 8.00 20.96
C HIS A 54 1.60 8.34 22.05
N GLN A 55 2.65 9.10 21.71
CA GLN A 55 3.71 9.44 22.64
C GLN A 55 4.13 10.89 22.45
N GLN A 56 4.27 11.64 23.55
CA GLN A 56 4.65 13.06 23.53
C GLN A 56 3.77 13.94 22.62
N GLY A 57 2.48 13.62 22.51
CA GLY A 57 1.54 14.37 21.66
C GLY A 57 1.63 14.06 20.16
N GLN A 58 2.39 13.03 19.77
CA GLN A 58 2.60 12.62 18.39
C GLN A 58 2.16 11.17 18.19
N TRP A 59 1.68 10.87 16.98
CA TRP A 59 1.37 9.51 16.55
C TRP A 59 2.62 8.87 15.95
N CYS A 60 3.07 7.76 16.54
CA CYS A 60 4.12 6.91 16.02
C CYS A 60 3.49 5.67 15.36
N LEU A 61 4.05 5.25 14.23
CA LEU A 61 3.55 4.14 13.44
C LEU A 61 4.69 3.23 12.99
N ARG A 62 4.49 1.92 13.17
CA ARG A 62 5.39 0.86 12.72
C ARG A 62 4.59 -0.24 12.03
N TRP A 63 5.20 -0.89 11.04
CA TRP A 63 4.55 -1.97 10.28
C TRP A 63 5.40 -3.23 10.29
N PHE A 64 4.74 -4.35 10.48
CA PHE A 64 5.35 -5.66 10.47
C PHE A 64 4.57 -6.58 9.55
N THR A 65 5.26 -7.24 8.62
CA THR A 65 4.76 -8.45 7.98
C THR A 65 4.87 -9.62 8.99
N PRO A 66 4.37 -10.82 8.65
CA PRO A 66 4.58 -12.01 9.48
C PRO A 66 6.05 -12.37 9.73
N THR A 67 6.98 -11.83 8.92
CA THR A 67 8.40 -12.22 8.92
C THR A 67 9.36 -11.11 9.30
N CYS A 68 9.04 -9.83 9.03
CA CYS A 68 9.94 -8.71 9.32
C CYS A 68 9.20 -7.37 9.54
N GLU A 69 9.93 -6.39 10.10
CA GLU A 69 9.51 -4.98 10.07
C GLU A 69 9.79 -4.38 8.69
N VAL A 70 8.84 -3.60 8.15
CA VAL A 70 9.00 -2.89 6.86
C VAL A 70 9.11 -1.38 7.08
N PRO A 71 9.94 -0.67 6.29
CA PRO A 71 10.20 0.76 6.50
C PRO A 71 9.01 1.65 6.13
N LEU A 72 8.19 1.23 5.16
CA LEU A 72 7.05 1.98 4.65
C LEU A 72 5.95 1.03 4.16
N CYS A 73 4.70 1.30 4.51
CA CYS A 73 3.54 0.55 4.01
C CYS A 73 2.35 1.47 3.77
N GLY A 74 1.96 1.65 2.49
CA GLY A 74 0.88 2.57 2.11
C GLY A 74 -0.49 2.15 2.66
N HIS A 75 -0.92 0.91 2.39
CA HIS A 75 -2.24 0.44 2.80
C HIS A 75 -2.35 0.32 4.34
N GLY A 76 -1.28 -0.08 5.03
CA GLY A 76 -1.19 -0.08 6.49
C GLY A 76 -1.25 1.33 7.09
N THR A 77 -0.72 2.34 6.40
CA THR A 77 -0.86 3.76 6.78
C THR A 77 -2.31 4.24 6.67
N LEU A 78 -2.98 3.93 5.55
CA LEU A 78 -4.40 4.26 5.38
C LEU A 78 -5.25 3.52 6.42
N ALA A 79 -5.01 2.23 6.66
CA ALA A 79 -5.69 1.45 7.68
C ALA A 79 -5.53 2.08 9.07
N ALA A 80 -4.31 2.49 9.44
CA ALA A 80 -4.03 3.17 10.71
C ALA A 80 -4.80 4.49 10.84
N LEU A 81 -4.85 5.30 9.78
CA LEU A 81 -5.64 6.53 9.74
C LEU A 81 -7.13 6.26 9.98
N LEU A 82 -7.70 5.27 9.27
CA LEU A 82 -9.10 4.91 9.41
C LEU A 82 -9.41 4.36 10.82
N ALA A 83 -8.48 3.61 11.42
CA ALA A 83 -8.60 3.12 12.78
C ALA A 83 -8.63 4.27 13.80
N LEU A 84 -7.77 5.28 13.64
CA LEU A 84 -7.80 6.48 14.49
C LEU A 84 -9.16 7.21 14.39
N GLY A 85 -9.73 7.32 13.19
CA GLY A 85 -11.07 7.85 12.99
C GLY A 85 -12.15 7.01 13.67
N HIS A 86 -12.09 5.68 13.50
CA HIS A 86 -13.02 4.74 14.12
C HIS A 86 -13.02 4.79 15.65
N TRP A 87 -11.85 4.94 16.27
CA TRP A 87 -11.71 5.10 17.72
C TRP A 87 -12.04 6.52 18.22
N GLY A 88 -12.43 7.45 17.34
CA GLY A 88 -12.73 8.83 17.71
C GLY A 88 -11.50 9.66 18.10
N LEU A 89 -10.30 9.18 17.76
CA LEU A 89 -9.01 9.82 18.06
C LEU A 89 -8.61 10.85 17.00
N LEU A 90 -9.27 10.82 15.83
CA LEU A 90 -9.22 11.86 14.81
C LEU A 90 -10.63 12.23 14.35
N GLN A 91 -10.86 13.52 14.13
CA GLN A 91 -12.11 14.05 13.60
C GLN A 91 -12.13 14.00 12.06
N PRO A 92 -13.31 13.92 11.42
CA PRO A 92 -13.41 14.02 9.96
C PRO A 92 -12.74 15.28 9.41
N GLY A 93 -11.97 15.14 8.33
CA GLY A 93 -11.18 16.23 7.75
C GLY A 93 -9.89 16.58 8.51
N GLN A 94 -9.65 15.96 9.68
CA GLN A 94 -8.45 16.24 10.47
C GLN A 94 -7.20 15.67 9.80
N ARG A 95 -6.18 16.51 9.68
CA ARG A 95 -4.83 16.13 9.28
C ARG A 95 -4.02 15.70 10.50
N CYS A 96 -3.18 14.68 10.33
CA CYS A 96 -2.16 14.28 11.28
C CYS A 96 -0.85 13.90 10.57
N HIS A 97 0.23 13.82 11.34
CA HIS A 97 1.48 13.21 10.92
C HIS A 97 1.68 11.91 11.67
N LEU A 98 2.00 10.85 10.93
CA LEU A 98 2.34 9.52 11.47
C LEU A 98 3.86 9.37 11.37
N LEU A 99 4.54 9.42 12.52
CA LEU A 99 6.00 9.32 12.58
C LEU A 99 6.43 7.87 12.39
N SER A 100 7.27 7.65 11.38
CA SER A 100 7.72 6.31 10.99
C SER A 100 9.23 6.27 10.77
N ARG A 101 9.78 5.06 10.55
CA ARG A 101 11.21 4.89 10.25
C ARG A 101 11.61 5.54 8.93
N SER A 102 10.67 5.77 8.03
CA SER A 102 10.85 6.52 6.78
C SER A 102 10.57 8.02 6.91
N GLY A 103 10.44 8.52 8.15
CA GLY A 103 10.09 9.91 8.43
C GLY A 103 8.58 10.13 8.62
N PRO A 104 8.15 11.38 8.80
CA PRO A 104 6.75 11.74 9.00
C PRO A 104 5.93 11.53 7.72
N LEU A 105 4.82 10.81 7.84
CA LEU A 105 3.83 10.65 6.77
C LEU A 105 2.62 11.54 7.03
N GLU A 106 2.29 12.42 6.08
CA GLU A 106 1.05 13.19 6.14
C GLU A 106 -0.14 12.27 5.84
N ALA A 107 -1.14 12.31 6.72
CA ALA A 107 -2.39 11.61 6.56
C ALA A 107 -3.56 12.55 6.90
N THR A 108 -4.67 12.45 6.18
CA THR A 108 -5.88 13.26 6.42
C THR A 108 -7.10 12.36 6.40
N LEU A 109 -7.84 12.31 7.50
CA LEU A 109 -9.08 11.54 7.58
C LEU A 109 -10.11 12.21 6.67
N GLY A 110 -10.80 11.43 5.85
CA GLY A 110 -11.84 11.96 4.97
C GLY A 110 -13.07 12.42 5.76
N ASN A 111 -14.00 13.07 5.06
CA ASN A 111 -15.26 13.50 5.66
C ASN A 111 -16.16 12.31 6.03
N SER A 112 -15.98 11.17 5.35
CA SER A 112 -16.53 9.88 5.77
C SER A 112 -15.49 9.10 6.56
N ALA A 113 -15.93 8.43 7.62
CA ALA A 113 -15.08 7.60 8.48
C ALA A 113 -14.39 6.44 7.74
N CYS A 114 -14.86 6.07 6.55
CA CYS A 114 -14.27 5.02 5.72
C CYS A 114 -13.36 5.54 4.61
N THR A 115 -13.02 6.84 4.58
CA THR A 115 -12.19 7.44 3.53
C THR A 115 -11.00 8.18 4.14
N GLY A 116 -9.90 8.27 3.39
CA GLY A 116 -8.72 8.98 3.84
C GLY A 116 -7.75 9.29 2.72
N GLN A 117 -6.79 10.15 3.03
CA GLN A 117 -5.69 10.52 2.16
C GLN A 117 -4.37 10.27 2.87
N ILE A 118 -3.41 9.71 2.16
CA ILE A 118 -2.02 9.57 2.63
C ILE A 118 -1.08 10.16 1.58
N VAL A 119 0.06 10.69 2.01
CA VAL A 119 1.08 11.24 1.09
C VAL A 119 2.31 10.35 1.14
N LEU A 120 2.70 9.80 -0.01
CA LEU A 120 3.86 8.92 -0.17
C LEU A 120 4.87 9.51 -1.16
N PRO A 121 6.17 9.22 -1.00
CA PRO A 121 7.15 9.55 -2.02
C PRO A 121 6.92 8.69 -3.26
N SER A 122 7.09 9.29 -4.45
CA SER A 122 7.03 8.56 -5.71
C SER A 122 8.33 7.82 -6.01
N GLY A 123 9.48 8.47 -5.80
CA GLY A 123 10.80 7.97 -6.24
C GLY A 123 11.03 8.03 -7.76
N GLY A 124 9.96 8.17 -8.57
CA GLY A 124 10.03 8.33 -10.01
C GLY A 124 10.46 7.07 -10.78
N LEU A 125 10.15 7.04 -12.08
CA LEU A 125 10.54 5.96 -12.97
C LEU A 125 11.91 6.25 -13.61
N ILE A 126 12.83 5.30 -13.49
CA ILE A 126 14.17 5.38 -14.08
C ILE A 126 14.20 4.47 -15.32
N PRO A 127 14.46 4.99 -16.54
CA PRO A 127 14.52 4.16 -17.75
C PRO A 127 15.46 2.97 -17.60
N ALA A 128 15.02 1.81 -18.12
CA ALA A 128 15.78 0.57 -18.09
C ALA A 128 15.36 -0.35 -19.25
N GLU A 129 16.08 -1.45 -19.42
CA GLU A 129 15.72 -2.51 -20.37
C GLU A 129 15.23 -3.75 -19.62
N ALA A 130 14.19 -4.40 -20.14
CA ALA A 130 13.67 -5.65 -19.61
C ALA A 130 14.64 -6.80 -19.94
N SER A 131 14.73 -7.81 -19.07
CA SER A 131 15.50 -9.01 -19.40
C SER A 131 14.81 -9.78 -20.53
N SER A 132 15.59 -10.53 -21.31
CA SER A 132 15.04 -11.45 -22.31
C SER A 132 14.08 -12.48 -21.70
N GLY A 133 14.34 -12.92 -20.46
CA GLY A 133 13.44 -13.79 -19.70
C GLY A 133 12.07 -13.16 -19.45
N LEU A 134 12.04 -11.90 -18.97
CA LEU A 134 10.78 -11.19 -18.76
C LEU A 134 10.05 -10.91 -20.08
N VAL A 135 10.77 -10.52 -21.13
CA VAL A 135 10.18 -10.31 -22.47
C VAL A 135 9.55 -11.60 -22.98
N GLY A 136 10.27 -12.71 -22.97
CA GLY A 136 9.74 -14.01 -23.41
C GLY A 136 8.56 -14.51 -22.59
N LEU A 137 8.55 -14.23 -21.28
CA LEU A 137 7.43 -14.54 -20.39
C LEU A 137 6.16 -13.73 -20.76
N LEU A 138 6.33 -12.43 -21.00
CA LEU A 138 5.22 -11.56 -21.42
C LEU A 138 4.72 -11.95 -22.81
N GLU A 139 5.61 -12.25 -23.76
CA GLU A 139 5.23 -12.74 -25.09
C GLU A 139 4.48 -14.07 -25.02
N ALA A 140 4.91 -15.01 -24.18
CA ALA A 140 4.25 -16.30 -24.03
C ALA A 140 2.82 -16.17 -23.45
N ARG A 141 2.60 -15.22 -22.53
CA ARG A 141 1.30 -15.06 -21.85
C ARG A 141 0.37 -14.04 -22.51
N LEU A 142 0.91 -13.01 -23.18
CA LEU A 142 0.14 -11.90 -23.77
C LEU A 142 0.26 -11.82 -25.30
N GLY A 143 1.17 -12.57 -25.91
CA GLY A 143 1.49 -12.46 -27.34
C GLY A 143 2.36 -11.26 -27.72
N ALA A 144 2.83 -10.48 -26.74
CA ALA A 144 3.68 -9.31 -26.97
C ALA A 144 4.55 -8.98 -25.74
N GLY A 145 5.71 -8.36 -25.99
CA GLY A 145 6.57 -7.78 -24.97
C GLY A 145 6.08 -6.42 -24.45
N PRO A 146 6.79 -5.82 -23.48
CA PRO A 146 6.42 -4.52 -22.92
C PRO A 146 6.68 -3.38 -23.93
N VAL A 147 5.81 -2.38 -23.93
CA VAL A 147 5.98 -1.13 -24.71
C VAL A 147 7.14 -0.30 -24.17
N SER A 148 7.29 -0.30 -22.85
CA SER A 148 8.33 0.45 -22.16
C SER A 148 8.60 -0.18 -20.79
N TYR A 149 9.82 0.04 -20.29
CA TYR A 149 10.30 -0.59 -19.08
C TYR A 149 11.15 0.36 -18.24
N TRP A 150 11.01 0.25 -16.92
CA TRP A 150 11.71 1.09 -15.96
C TRP A 150 12.10 0.30 -14.71
N ARG A 151 13.02 0.89 -13.94
CA ARG A 151 13.31 0.54 -12.55
C ARG A 151 13.00 1.72 -11.62
N SER A 152 13.14 1.51 -10.32
CA SER A 152 13.00 2.55 -9.30
C SER A 152 14.06 2.40 -8.21
N GLU A 153 14.26 3.45 -7.42
CA GLU A 153 15.12 3.42 -6.23
C GLU A 153 14.59 2.48 -5.13
N LEU A 154 13.28 2.18 -5.15
CA LEU A 154 12.65 1.18 -4.28
C LEU A 154 13.00 -0.27 -4.68
N GLY A 155 13.73 -0.46 -5.78
CA GLY A 155 14.07 -1.79 -6.32
C GLY A 155 12.96 -2.42 -7.16
N TYR A 156 11.84 -1.72 -7.36
CA TYR A 156 10.76 -2.18 -8.24
C TYR A 156 11.14 -2.02 -9.71
N ARG A 157 10.61 -2.93 -10.52
CA ARG A 157 10.61 -2.90 -11.99
C ARG A 157 9.21 -2.62 -12.48
N VAL A 158 9.09 -1.89 -13.58
CA VAL A 158 7.81 -1.45 -14.12
C VAL A 158 7.77 -1.73 -15.60
N ALA A 159 6.76 -2.46 -16.05
CA ALA A 159 6.52 -2.74 -17.46
C ALA A 159 5.17 -2.15 -17.87
N LEU A 160 5.18 -1.28 -18.90
CA LEU A 160 3.97 -0.83 -19.57
C LEU A 160 3.60 -1.87 -20.63
N LEU A 161 2.41 -2.44 -20.51
CA LEU A 161 1.91 -3.43 -21.45
C LEU A 161 1.25 -2.76 -22.68
N PRO A 162 1.26 -3.43 -23.85
CA PRO A 162 0.56 -2.93 -25.03
C PRO A 162 -0.95 -2.77 -24.80
N PRO A 163 -1.60 -1.75 -25.42
CA PRO A 163 -3.05 -1.63 -25.42
C PRO A 163 -3.74 -2.93 -25.84
N GLY A 164 -4.82 -3.29 -25.16
CA GLY A 164 -5.56 -4.53 -25.42
C GLY A 164 -5.00 -5.79 -24.75
N SER A 165 -3.86 -5.69 -24.05
CA SER A 165 -3.35 -6.77 -23.19
C SER A 165 -4.33 -7.10 -22.06
N LEU A 166 -4.38 -8.37 -21.64
CA LEU A 166 -5.23 -8.84 -20.54
C LEU A 166 -4.39 -9.00 -19.27
N LEU A 167 -4.44 -8.01 -18.37
CA LEU A 167 -3.69 -8.06 -17.10
C LEU A 167 -4.07 -9.26 -16.24
N GLU A 168 -5.31 -9.75 -16.34
CA GLU A 168 -5.80 -10.93 -15.63
C GLU A 168 -5.01 -12.20 -15.99
N ALA A 169 -4.52 -12.30 -17.24
CA ALA A 169 -3.69 -13.42 -17.70
C ALA A 169 -2.33 -13.52 -16.98
N MET A 170 -1.95 -12.48 -16.23
CA MET A 170 -0.73 -12.45 -15.41
C MET A 170 -0.93 -13.10 -14.04
N ALA A 171 -2.07 -13.76 -13.79
CA ALA A 171 -2.30 -14.41 -12.50
C ALA A 171 -1.31 -15.56 -12.30
N GLY A 172 -0.82 -15.69 -11.07
CA GLY A 172 0.14 -16.73 -10.70
C GLY A 172 1.57 -16.52 -11.21
N LEU A 173 1.91 -15.33 -11.74
CA LEU A 173 3.22 -15.05 -12.34
C LEU A 173 4.41 -15.26 -11.37
N ALA A 174 4.17 -15.17 -10.06
CA ALA A 174 5.19 -15.21 -9.01
C ALA A 174 6.18 -16.39 -9.09
N GLY A 175 5.70 -17.56 -9.53
CA GLY A 175 6.52 -18.77 -9.67
C GLY A 175 7.44 -18.77 -10.89
N GLU A 176 7.14 -17.94 -11.89
CA GLU A 176 7.85 -17.86 -13.17
C GLU A 176 8.86 -16.70 -13.21
N LEU A 177 8.86 -15.82 -12.20
CA LEU A 177 9.77 -14.68 -12.14
C LEU A 177 11.22 -15.08 -11.83
N GLU A 178 12.13 -14.66 -12.71
CA GLU A 178 13.58 -14.76 -12.56
C GLU A 178 14.07 -13.95 -11.35
N PRO A 179 15.20 -14.31 -10.71
CA PRO A 179 15.70 -13.69 -9.48
C PRO A 179 15.69 -12.17 -9.47
N GLN A 180 16.02 -11.52 -10.60
CA GLN A 180 16.02 -10.07 -10.66
C GLN A 180 14.61 -9.48 -10.45
N ASP A 181 13.54 -10.08 -10.98
CA ASP A 181 12.19 -9.50 -10.99
C ASP A 181 11.39 -9.78 -9.70
N ARG A 182 11.94 -10.64 -8.84
CA ARG A 182 11.28 -11.09 -7.61
C ARG A 182 11.21 -10.03 -6.52
N GLY A 183 12.00 -8.96 -6.61
CA GLY A 183 12.01 -7.86 -5.63
C GLY A 183 10.83 -6.89 -5.75
N GLY A 184 10.05 -6.99 -6.82
CA GLY A 184 8.92 -6.11 -7.11
C GLY A 184 8.80 -5.88 -8.61
N LEU A 185 7.74 -6.40 -9.22
CA LEU A 185 7.38 -6.20 -10.62
C LEU A 185 5.99 -5.59 -10.68
N ILE A 186 5.89 -4.40 -11.26
CA ILE A 186 4.65 -3.71 -11.61
C ILE A 186 4.39 -3.96 -13.10
N LEU A 187 3.26 -4.58 -13.40
CA LEU A 187 2.71 -4.61 -14.76
C LEU A 187 1.59 -3.59 -14.82
N MET A 188 1.68 -2.59 -15.69
CA MET A 188 0.68 -1.52 -15.81
C MET A 188 0.14 -1.42 -17.22
N LEU A 189 -1.12 -0.99 -17.33
CA LEU A 189 -1.86 -0.91 -18.58
C LEU A 189 -2.81 0.28 -18.54
N ASP A 190 -2.89 1.02 -19.65
CA ASP A 190 -3.89 2.08 -19.82
C ASP A 190 -5.28 1.45 -20.01
N CYS A 191 -6.32 2.01 -19.36
CA CYS A 191 -7.69 1.61 -19.66
C CYS A 191 -8.15 2.02 -21.08
N GLY A 192 -7.43 2.96 -21.72
CA GLY A 192 -7.63 3.39 -23.11
C GLY A 192 -9.05 3.87 -23.38
N ASP A 193 -9.63 3.37 -24.47
CA ASP A 193 -10.98 3.73 -24.92
C ASP A 193 -12.10 2.87 -24.31
N ARG A 194 -11.80 2.02 -23.31
CA ARG A 194 -12.82 1.22 -22.63
C ARG A 194 -13.95 2.15 -22.13
N PRO A 195 -15.24 1.89 -22.39
CA PRO A 195 -16.32 2.74 -21.90
C PRO A 195 -16.20 2.96 -20.38
N LYS A 196 -16.35 4.21 -19.91
CA LYS A 196 -16.13 4.59 -18.51
C LYS A 196 -17.04 3.81 -17.55
N GLU A 197 -18.24 3.47 -18.01
CA GLU A 197 -19.26 2.72 -17.29
C GLU A 197 -18.86 1.26 -17.03
N LEU A 198 -17.91 0.74 -17.81
CA LEU A 198 -17.37 -0.62 -17.66
C LEU A 198 -16.07 -0.66 -16.85
N ARG A 199 -15.57 0.50 -16.39
CA ARG A 199 -14.33 0.57 -15.61
C ARG A 199 -14.66 0.46 -14.13
N PRO A 200 -13.81 -0.22 -13.35
CA PRO A 200 -13.88 -0.13 -11.89
C PRO A 200 -13.84 1.32 -11.43
N THR A 201 -14.59 1.64 -10.38
CA THR A 201 -14.66 2.99 -9.84
C THR A 201 -14.01 3.08 -8.47
N VAL A 202 -13.27 4.16 -8.23
CA VAL A 202 -12.71 4.51 -6.93
C VAL A 202 -13.27 5.88 -6.55
N LEU A 203 -13.89 5.96 -5.37
CA LEU A 203 -14.54 7.20 -4.91
C LEU A 203 -15.49 7.81 -5.97
N GLY A 204 -16.22 6.95 -6.68
CA GLY A 204 -17.16 7.34 -7.74
C GLY A 204 -16.53 7.72 -9.08
N GLN A 205 -15.20 7.62 -9.23
CA GLN A 205 -14.49 7.97 -10.47
C GLN A 205 -13.98 6.72 -11.19
N PRO A 206 -14.15 6.59 -12.52
CA PRO A 206 -13.70 5.43 -13.27
C PRO A 206 -12.16 5.38 -13.36
N ALA A 207 -11.60 4.17 -13.35
CA ALA A 207 -10.16 3.96 -13.48
C ALA A 207 -9.61 4.51 -14.80
N ASP A 208 -8.46 5.19 -14.72
CA ASP A 208 -7.68 5.64 -15.88
C ASP A 208 -6.65 4.59 -16.29
N TYR A 209 -6.05 3.90 -15.32
CA TYR A 209 -5.10 2.82 -15.56
C TYR A 209 -5.32 1.65 -14.61
N GLN A 210 -4.75 0.51 -14.97
CA GLN A 210 -4.72 -0.70 -14.16
C GLN A 210 -3.29 -1.15 -13.93
N LEU A 211 -3.05 -1.82 -12.80
CA LEU A 211 -1.78 -2.51 -12.56
C LEU A 211 -1.94 -3.82 -11.78
N ARG A 212 -0.86 -4.59 -11.74
CA ARG A 212 -0.63 -5.71 -10.81
C ARG A 212 0.78 -5.61 -10.23
N PHE A 213 0.96 -6.10 -9.01
CA PHE A 213 2.24 -6.06 -8.31
C PHE A 213 2.64 -7.43 -7.77
N PHE A 214 3.82 -7.91 -8.16
CA PHE A 214 4.38 -9.20 -7.74
C PHE A 214 5.71 -8.98 -7.04
N ALA A 215 5.89 -9.52 -5.83
CA ALA A 215 7.15 -9.39 -5.09
C ALA A 215 7.53 -10.67 -4.33
N PRO A 216 7.64 -11.82 -5.01
CA PRO A 216 7.83 -13.11 -4.34
C PRO A 216 9.16 -13.23 -3.59
N GLY A 217 10.16 -12.41 -3.95
CA GLY A 217 11.41 -12.28 -3.20
C GLY A 217 11.25 -11.63 -1.84
N LEU A 218 10.13 -10.93 -1.62
CA LEU A 218 9.71 -10.38 -0.32
C LEU A 218 8.69 -11.30 0.40
N GLY A 219 8.46 -12.51 -0.12
CA GLY A 219 7.46 -13.45 0.42
C GLY A 219 6.02 -13.15 -0.02
N ILE A 220 5.81 -12.17 -0.90
CA ILE A 220 4.49 -11.75 -1.38
C ILE A 220 4.35 -12.20 -2.83
N ALA A 221 3.63 -13.30 -3.07
CA ALA A 221 3.45 -13.80 -4.43
C ALA A 221 2.83 -12.73 -5.35
N GLU A 222 1.72 -12.16 -4.91
CA GLU A 222 1.06 -11.01 -5.51
C GLU A 222 0.45 -10.17 -4.38
N ASP A 223 0.66 -8.86 -4.41
CA ASP A 223 0.05 -7.97 -3.43
C ASP A 223 -1.35 -7.54 -3.88
N ALA A 224 -2.27 -7.38 -2.93
CA ALA A 224 -3.67 -7.12 -3.23
C ALA A 224 -3.87 -5.70 -3.78
N VAL A 225 -3.41 -4.70 -3.03
CA VAL A 225 -3.39 -3.28 -3.44
C VAL A 225 -2.17 -2.59 -2.84
N THR A 226 -1.33 -2.01 -3.69
CA THR A 226 0.03 -1.57 -3.35
C THR A 226 0.17 -0.05 -3.48
N GLY A 227 -0.03 0.68 -2.40
CA GLY A 227 0.04 2.15 -2.41
C GLY A 227 1.37 2.71 -2.92
N SER A 228 2.50 2.09 -2.57
CA SER A 228 3.82 2.50 -3.07
C SER A 228 3.97 2.33 -4.59
N ALA A 229 3.40 1.27 -5.17
CA ALA A 229 3.38 1.07 -6.61
C ALA A 229 2.57 2.16 -7.32
N HIS A 230 1.40 2.50 -6.80
CA HIS A 230 0.58 3.59 -7.33
C HIS A 230 1.26 4.97 -7.19
N ALA A 231 1.92 5.25 -6.06
CA ALA A 231 2.72 6.47 -5.90
C ALA A 231 3.88 6.54 -6.90
N LEU A 232 4.53 5.41 -7.19
CA LEU A 232 5.62 5.32 -8.15
C LEU A 232 5.16 5.60 -9.59
N VAL A 233 4.04 5.02 -10.03
CA VAL A 233 3.57 5.15 -11.43
C VAL A 233 2.66 6.35 -11.68
N ALA A 234 2.09 6.96 -10.64
CA ALA A 234 1.16 8.09 -10.79
C ALA A 234 1.72 9.26 -11.62
N PRO A 235 2.98 9.72 -11.46
CA PRO A 235 3.53 10.79 -12.30
C PRO A 235 3.51 10.47 -13.79
N PHE A 236 3.77 9.20 -14.16
CA PHE A 236 3.71 8.76 -15.55
C PHE A 236 2.29 8.93 -16.11
N TRP A 237 1.27 8.45 -15.38
CA TRP A 237 -0.12 8.52 -15.81
C TRP A 237 -0.70 9.93 -15.81
N LEU A 238 -0.34 10.76 -14.83
CA LEU A 238 -0.69 12.19 -14.79
C LEU A 238 -0.20 12.89 -16.06
N ASN A 239 1.06 12.66 -16.43
CA ASN A 239 1.65 13.22 -17.66
C ASN A 239 1.03 12.60 -18.92
N HIS A 240 0.85 11.28 -18.96
CA HIS A 240 0.30 10.56 -20.10
C HIS A 240 -1.11 11.05 -20.47
N HIS A 241 -1.96 11.29 -19.48
CA HIS A 241 -3.32 11.79 -19.70
C HIS A 241 -3.42 13.33 -19.70
N GLY A 242 -2.35 14.05 -19.34
CA GLY A 242 -2.36 15.51 -19.21
C GLY A 242 -3.31 16.03 -18.13
N ARG A 243 -3.39 15.34 -16.98
CA ARG A 243 -4.34 15.64 -15.89
C ARG A 243 -3.64 15.89 -14.55
N SER A 244 -4.32 16.57 -13.64
CA SER A 244 -3.88 16.79 -12.25
C SER A 244 -4.24 15.65 -11.29
N SER A 245 -5.11 14.73 -11.73
CA SER A 245 -5.56 13.56 -10.99
C SER A 245 -5.76 12.39 -11.94
N VAL A 246 -5.42 11.19 -11.48
CA VAL A 246 -5.65 9.93 -12.18
C VAL A 246 -6.14 8.86 -11.21
N VAL A 247 -6.99 7.97 -11.69
CA VAL A 247 -7.52 6.86 -10.90
C VAL A 247 -6.80 5.56 -11.26
N GLY A 248 -6.13 4.96 -10.28
CA GLY A 248 -5.47 3.67 -10.43
C GLY A 248 -6.30 2.53 -9.87
N TRP A 249 -6.33 1.41 -10.58
CA TRP A 249 -6.97 0.17 -10.13
C TRP A 249 -5.98 -1.00 -10.13
N GLN A 250 -5.91 -1.75 -9.03
CA GLN A 250 -5.12 -2.96 -8.94
C GLN A 250 -6.02 -4.19 -9.12
N CYS A 251 -5.85 -4.88 -10.24
CA CYS A 251 -6.69 -6.01 -10.66
C CYS A 251 -6.15 -7.37 -10.13
N SER A 252 -5.87 -7.42 -8.82
CA SER A 252 -5.45 -8.64 -8.12
C SER A 252 -6.65 -9.53 -7.74
N HIS A 253 -6.40 -10.61 -7.00
CA HIS A 253 -7.47 -11.45 -6.43
C HIS A 253 -8.37 -10.71 -5.43
N ARG A 254 -7.85 -9.68 -4.76
CA ARG A 254 -8.62 -8.79 -3.87
C ARG A 254 -8.47 -7.37 -4.39
N PRO A 255 -9.24 -7.01 -5.43
CA PRO A 255 -8.96 -5.82 -6.20
C PRO A 255 -9.34 -4.56 -5.42
N GLY A 256 -8.78 -3.43 -5.81
CA GLY A 256 -9.05 -2.15 -5.19
C GLY A 256 -8.28 -1.04 -5.88
N GLY A 257 -8.37 0.17 -5.37
CA GLY A 257 -7.75 1.30 -6.06
C GLY A 257 -7.73 2.59 -5.25
N MET A 258 -7.11 3.59 -5.86
CA MET A 258 -6.92 4.91 -5.26
C MET A 258 -6.92 6.00 -6.33
N VAL A 259 -7.32 7.19 -5.92
CA VAL A 259 -7.13 8.42 -6.67
C VAL A 259 -5.74 8.94 -6.35
N CYS A 260 -4.93 9.22 -7.37
CA CYS A 260 -3.57 9.70 -7.23
C CYS A 260 -3.47 11.15 -7.72
N GLU A 261 -2.88 12.01 -6.91
CA GLU A 261 -2.68 13.43 -7.20
C GLU A 261 -1.27 13.86 -6.79
N LEU A 262 -0.70 14.85 -7.47
CA LEU A 262 0.57 15.45 -7.04
C LEU A 262 0.33 16.25 -5.75
N ALA A 263 0.98 15.88 -4.64
CA ALA A 263 0.94 16.65 -3.41
C ALA A 263 1.96 17.80 -3.43
N SER A 264 3.18 17.48 -3.86
CA SER A 264 4.30 18.39 -4.03
C SER A 264 5.36 17.71 -4.89
N SER A 265 6.49 18.38 -5.15
CA SER A 265 7.59 17.79 -5.93
C SER A 265 8.04 16.46 -5.33
N GLY A 266 7.87 15.37 -6.09
CA GLY A 266 8.25 14.02 -5.69
C GLY A 266 7.29 13.30 -4.72
N MET A 267 6.19 13.95 -4.31
CA MET A 267 5.22 13.40 -3.36
C MET A 267 3.84 13.23 -4.00
N ILE A 268 3.23 12.07 -3.81
CA ILE A 268 1.91 11.73 -4.35
C ILE A 268 0.92 11.55 -3.20
N ARG A 269 -0.20 12.26 -3.31
CA ARG A 269 -1.38 12.05 -2.47
C ARG A 269 -2.17 10.88 -3.04
N LEU A 270 -2.41 9.88 -2.21
CA LEU A 270 -3.26 8.74 -2.49
C LEU A 270 -4.54 8.87 -1.67
N SER A 271 -5.68 9.01 -2.35
CA SER A 271 -7.00 9.06 -1.72
C SER A 271 -7.73 7.74 -1.97
N GLY A 272 -8.29 7.16 -0.91
CA GLY A 272 -8.99 5.89 -1.02
C GLY A 272 -9.99 5.67 0.10
N SER A 273 -10.82 4.64 -0.08
CA SER A 273 -11.70 4.11 0.95
C SER A 273 -11.08 2.90 1.64
N GLY A 274 -11.61 2.54 2.80
CA GLY A 274 -11.33 1.28 3.45
C GLY A 274 -12.58 0.69 4.10
N HIS A 275 -12.58 -0.61 4.29
CA HIS A 275 -13.65 -1.35 4.93
C HIS A 275 -13.17 -1.91 6.28
N LEU A 276 -13.89 -1.60 7.35
CA LEU A 276 -13.63 -2.20 8.66
C LEU A 276 -14.25 -3.60 8.70
N LEU A 277 -13.40 -4.63 8.65
CA LEU A 277 -13.84 -6.02 8.61
C LEU A 277 -14.05 -6.61 10.02
N TRP A 278 -13.16 -6.27 10.96
CA TRP A 278 -13.22 -6.77 12.34
C TRP A 278 -12.80 -5.69 13.33
N ASN A 279 -13.43 -5.71 14.50
CA ASN A 279 -13.12 -4.86 15.65
C ASN A 279 -13.11 -5.72 16.91
N GLY A 280 -12.02 -5.66 17.68
CA GLY A 280 -11.91 -6.36 18.94
C GLY A 280 -10.69 -5.97 19.75
N THR A 281 -10.23 -6.90 20.58
CA THR A 281 -9.18 -6.66 21.57
C THR A 281 -8.15 -7.78 21.52
N LEU A 282 -6.87 -7.40 21.47
CA LEU A 282 -5.75 -8.32 21.64
C LEU A 282 -5.39 -8.45 23.12
N HIS A 283 -5.24 -9.68 23.56
CA HIS A 283 -4.79 -10.01 24.90
C HIS A 283 -3.38 -10.60 24.82
N GLY A 284 -2.44 -9.99 25.53
CA GLY A 284 -1.06 -10.47 25.53
C GLY A 284 -0.31 -10.06 26.79
N GLN A 285 0.79 -10.75 27.04
CA GLN A 285 1.79 -10.34 28.01
C GLN A 285 3.00 -9.80 27.24
N SER A 286 3.39 -8.58 27.58
CA SER A 286 4.61 -7.93 27.09
C SER A 286 5.68 -8.01 28.18
N ASP A 287 6.94 -8.09 27.76
CA ASP A 287 8.11 -8.00 28.65
C ASP A 287 8.51 -6.55 28.98
N GLY A 288 7.77 -5.56 28.45
CA GLY A 288 8.04 -4.13 28.63
C GLY A 288 9.30 -3.64 27.91
N SER A 289 9.95 -4.47 27.09
CA SER A 289 11.06 -4.05 26.25
C SER A 289 10.55 -3.12 25.14
N GLY A 290 11.37 -2.18 24.65
CA GLY A 290 11.07 -1.44 23.41
C GLY A 290 11.14 0.08 23.45
N ALA A 291 11.23 0.73 24.61
CA ALA A 291 11.24 2.20 24.73
C ALA A 291 12.22 2.90 23.77
N GLY A 292 13.46 2.38 23.65
CA GLY A 292 14.47 2.95 22.75
C GLY A 292 14.13 2.87 21.26
N SER A 293 13.41 1.83 20.82
CA SER A 293 13.05 1.64 19.40
C SER A 293 11.95 2.57 18.92
N TRP A 294 11.11 3.05 19.83
CA TRP A 294 10.05 4.03 19.53
C TRP A 294 10.56 5.46 19.67
N ALA A 295 11.47 5.72 20.62
CA ALA A 295 12.05 7.05 20.82
C ALA A 295 12.82 7.57 19.58
N SER A 296 13.41 6.68 18.78
CA SER A 296 14.07 7.08 17.53
C SER A 296 13.11 7.66 16.48
N LEU A 297 11.82 7.31 16.53
CA LEU A 297 10.80 7.88 15.65
C LEU A 297 10.49 9.33 16.00
N LEU A 298 10.49 9.65 17.29
CA LEU A 298 10.25 11.01 17.79
C LEU A 298 11.41 11.96 17.46
N ALA A 299 12.64 11.45 17.40
CA ALA A 299 13.82 12.25 17.05
C ALA A 299 13.91 12.59 15.55
N ALA A 300 13.09 11.95 14.71
CA ALA A 300 13.07 12.12 13.26
C ALA A 300 11.90 13.02 12.77
N GLY A 301 11.03 13.47 13.67
CA GLY A 301 9.93 14.40 13.39
C GLY A 301 10.27 15.83 13.78
#